data_AF-A0A6L5E4X4-F1
#
_entry.id   AF-A0A6L5E4X4-F1
#
_cell.length_a   1.000
_cell.length_b   1.000
_cell.length_c   1.000
_cell.angle_alpha   90.00
_cell.angle_beta   90.00
_cell.angle_gamma   90.00
#
_symmetry.space_group_name_H-M   'P 1'
#
loop_
_entity.id
_entity.type
_entity.pdbx_description
1 polymer ?
#
loop_
_entity_poly.entity_id
_entity_poly.type
_entity_poly.pdbx_seq_one_letter_code
_entity_poly.pdbx_strand_id
1 'polypeptide(L)' 'MSHLDEVSARVDAAIDEGVITHMNELLVALSEDAQLSREDRYTQQQRLRTAIAHHGRQHKEDMEARREQLTKGGTIL' A
#
# COMPACT_ATOMS: atom_id res chain seq x y z
N MET A 1 20.08 -10.27 -12.08
CA MET A 1 19.16 -9.22 -11.61
C MET A 1 19.86 -8.51 -10.47
N SER A 2 19.75 -7.18 -10.38
CA SER A 2 20.32 -6.44 -9.26
C SER A 2 19.41 -6.54 -8.04
N HIS A 3 19.97 -6.33 -6.83
CA HIS A 3 19.17 -6.29 -5.60
C HIS A 3 18.05 -5.22 -5.65
N LEU A 4 18.32 -4.10 -6.33
CA LEU A 4 17.32 -3.07 -6.58
C LEU A 4 16.15 -3.56 -7.45
N ASP A 5 16.42 -4.39 -8.45
CA ASP A 5 15.37 -4.95 -9.32
C ASP A 5 14.47 -5.91 -8.53
N GLU A 6 15.07 -6.75 -7.68
CA GLU A 6 14.34 -7.69 -6.81
C GLU A 6 13.47 -6.94 -5.80
N VAL A 7 14.01 -5.90 -5.18
CA VAL A 7 13.26 -5.05 -4.26
C VAL A 7 12.13 -4.31 -4.99
N SER A 8 12.38 -3.78 -6.19
CA SER A 8 11.36 -3.09 -6.97
C SER A 8 10.20 -4.01 -7.32
N ALA A 9 10.49 -5.24 -7.78
CA ALA A 9 9.47 -6.24 -8.07
C ALA A 9 8.65 -6.62 -6.82
N ARG A 10 9.31 -6.71 -5.65
CA ARG A 10 8.61 -6.99 -4.38
C ARG A 10 7.71 -5.83 -3.94
N VAL A 11 8.15 -4.58 -4.14
CA VAL A 11 7.35 -3.38 -3.88
C VAL A 11 6.13 -3.35 -4.81
N ASP A 12 6.32 -3.64 -6.09
CA ASP A 12 5.23 -3.69 -7.07
C ASP A 12 4.19 -4.73 -6.68
N ALA A 13 4.64 -5.95 -6.35
CA ALA A 13 3.75 -7.02 -5.90
C ALA A 13 2.95 -6.64 -4.64
N ALA A 14 3.58 -5.99 -3.66
CA ALA A 14 2.90 -5.56 -2.43
C ALA A 14 1.87 -4.45 -2.67
N ILE A 15 2.15 -3.56 -3.64
CA ILE A 15 1.21 -2.51 -4.06
C ILE A 15 0.03 -3.13 -4.80
N ASP A 16 0.28 -4.07 -5.72
CA ASP A 16 -0.75 -4.77 -6.50
C ASP A 16 -1.66 -5.62 -5.62
N GLU A 17 -1.12 -6.23 -4.56
CA GLU A 17 -1.91 -6.98 -3.58
C GLU A 17 -2.84 -6.06 -2.76
N GLY A 18 -2.47 -4.79 -2.59
CA GLY A 18 -3.27 -3.78 -1.89
C GLY A 18 -3.34 -3.96 -0.37
N VAL A 19 -2.67 -4.95 0.21
CA VAL A 19 -2.73 -5.22 1.65
C VAL A 19 -1.81 -4.27 2.42
N ILE A 20 -2.40 -3.30 3.15
CA ILE A 20 -1.65 -2.30 3.95
C ILE A 20 -0.66 -2.96 4.94
N THR A 21 -1.02 -4.09 5.55
CA THR A 21 -0.14 -4.82 6.46
C THR A 21 1.16 -5.24 5.78
N HIS A 22 1.08 -5.86 4.60
CA HIS A 22 2.26 -6.30 3.84
C HIS A 22 3.11 -5.12 3.38
N MET A 23 2.47 -4.02 2.94
CA MET A 23 3.19 -2.79 2.59
C MET A 23 3.94 -2.19 3.78
N ASN A 24 3.37 -2.23 4.99
CA ASN A 24 4.01 -1.74 6.21
C ASN A 24 5.16 -2.65 6.68
N GLU A 25 4.99 -3.96 6.62
CA GLU A 25 6.07 -4.93 6.88
C GLU A 25 7.24 -4.71 5.92
N LEU A 26 6.94 -4.46 4.64
CA LEU A 26 7.95 -4.15 3.63
C LEU A 26 8.67 -2.82 3.89
N LEU A 27 7.98 -1.78 4.39
CA LEU A 27 8.59 -0.52 4.81
C LEU A 27 9.63 -0.73 5.92
N VAL A 28 9.33 -1.60 6.90
CA VAL A 28 10.26 -1.94 7.98
C VAL A 28 11.47 -2.69 7.41
N ALA A 29 11.23 -3.73 6.61
CA ALA A 29 12.31 -4.50 5.98
C ALA A 29 13.25 -3.62 5.13
N LEU A 30 12.70 -2.68 4.34
CA LEU A 30 13.51 -1.74 3.57
C LEU A 30 14.32 -0.79 4.45
N SER A 31 13.83 -0.42 5.62
CA SER A 31 14.56 0.46 6.53
C SER A 31 15.89 -0.17 6.99
N GLU A 32 15.90 -1.48 7.15
CA GLU A 32 17.06 -2.27 7.60
C GLU A 32 17.96 -2.75 6.45
N ASP A 33 17.57 -2.50 5.19
CA ASP A 33 18.29 -3.02 4.02
C ASP A 33 19.59 -2.24 3.74
N ALA A 34 20.71 -2.77 4.22
CA ALA A 34 22.03 -2.18 4.01
C ALA A 34 22.58 -2.34 2.57
N GLN A 35 21.97 -3.17 1.74
CA GLN A 35 22.40 -3.41 0.36
C GLN A 35 21.87 -2.34 -0.61
N LEU A 36 20.78 -1.64 -0.26
CA LEU A 36 20.30 -0.48 -1.01
C LEU A 36 21.05 0.79 -0.60
N SER A 37 21.33 1.61 -1.60
CA SER A 37 21.70 3.00 -1.37
C SER A 37 20.58 3.72 -0.60
N ARG A 38 20.94 4.80 0.10
CA ARG A 38 19.95 5.60 0.84
C ARG A 38 18.87 6.17 -0.08
N GLU A 39 19.25 6.55 -1.30
CA GLU A 39 18.35 7.13 -2.30
C GLU A 39 17.37 6.09 -2.85
N ASP A 40 17.86 4.91 -3.22
CA ASP A 40 17.03 3.83 -3.73
C ASP A 40 16.03 3.37 -2.66
N ARG A 41 16.52 3.19 -1.43
CA ARG A 41 15.69 2.82 -0.29
C ARG A 41 14.60 3.86 -0.05
N TYR A 42 14.95 5.13 -0.04
CA TYR A 42 13.98 6.21 0.13
C TYR A 42 12.94 6.20 -0.98
N THR A 43 13.35 6.01 -2.23
CA THR A 43 12.46 5.93 -3.39
C THR A 43 11.45 4.80 -3.23
N GLN A 44 11.91 3.59 -2.93
CA GLN A 44 11.02 2.43 -2.75
C GLN A 44 10.08 2.60 -1.55
N GLN A 45 10.57 3.14 -0.43
CA GLN A 45 9.72 3.46 0.71
C GLN A 45 8.67 4.51 0.38
N GLN A 46 9.01 5.54 -0.41
CA GLN A 46 8.07 6.58 -0.77
C GLN A 46 6.95 6.05 -1.67
N ARG A 47 7.25 5.09 -2.57
CA ARG A 47 6.24 4.41 -3.38
C ARG A 47 5.20 3.71 -2.49
N LEU A 48 5.66 2.94 -1.49
CA LEU A 48 4.77 2.27 -0.52
C LEU A 48 3.94 3.27 0.30
N ARG A 49 4.55 4.34 0.83
CA ARG A 49 3.82 5.38 1.58
C ARG A 49 2.71 6.02 0.75
N THR A 50 2.99 6.32 -0.51
CA THR A 50 1.99 6.84 -1.45
C THR A 50 0.87 5.82 -1.65
N ALA A 51 1.19 4.57 -1.97
CA ALA A 51 0.19 3.52 -2.17
C ALA A 51 -0.72 3.31 -0.94
N ILE A 52 -0.15 3.25 0.26
CA ILE A 52 -0.90 3.15 1.52
C ILE A 52 -1.85 4.35 1.69
N ALA A 53 -1.39 5.57 1.42
CA ALA A 53 -2.22 6.77 1.53
C ALA A 53 -3.36 6.82 0.49
N HIS A 54 -3.15 6.26 -0.71
CA HIS A 54 -4.22 6.10 -1.70
C HIS A 54 -5.22 5.02 -1.28
N HIS A 55 -4.74 3.86 -0.80
CA HIS A 55 -5.60 2.77 -0.35
C HIS A 55 -6.49 3.16 0.84
N GLY A 56 -5.95 3.90 1.82
CA GLY A 56 -6.73 4.41 2.95
C GLY A 56 -7.84 5.39 2.54
N ARG A 57 -7.64 6.16 1.46
CA ARG A 57 -8.68 7.04 0.89
C ARG A 57 -9.74 6.23 0.14
N GLN A 58 -9.34 5.30 -0.71
CA GLN A 58 -10.25 4.46 -1.48
C GLN A 58 -11.15 3.61 -0.57
N HIS A 59 -10.61 2.97 0.46
CA HIS A 59 -11.43 2.21 1.42
C HIS A 59 -12.45 3.06 2.16
N LYS A 60 -12.10 4.31 2.48
CA LYS A 60 -13.02 5.25 3.13
C LYS A 60 -14.15 5.64 2.17
N GLU A 61 -13.81 5.97 0.92
CA GLU A 61 -14.78 6.30 -0.13
C GLU A 61 -15.71 5.12 -0.46
N ASP A 62 -15.18 3.90 -0.56
CA ASP A 62 -15.97 2.68 -0.80
C ASP A 62 -16.91 2.34 0.37
N MET A 63 -16.45 2.53 1.61
CA MET A 63 -17.31 2.39 2.80
C MET A 63 -18.40 3.46 2.87
N GLU A 64 -18.09 4.71 2.53
CA GLU A 64 -19.06 5.80 2.48
C GLU A 64 -20.10 5.57 1.38
N ALA A 65 -19.67 5.17 0.17
CA ALA A 65 -20.57 4.81 -0.93
C ALA A 65 -21.46 3.61 -0.57
N ARG A 66 -20.91 2.58 0.08
CA ARG A 66 -21.69 1.42 0.57
C ARG A 66 -22.68 1.84 1.66
N ARG A 67 -22.29 2.70 2.58
CA ARG A 67 -23.17 3.25 3.62
C ARG A 67 -24.31 4.06 3.01
N GLU A 68 -24.02 4.92 2.03
CA GLU A 68 -25.06 5.67 1.31
C GLU A 68 -26.03 4.77 0.55
N GLN A 69 -25.56 3.70 -0.07
CA GLN A 69 -26.44 2.72 -0.73
C GLN A 69 -27.37 2.03 0.28
N LEU A 70 -26.85 1.64 1.45
CA LEU A 70 -27.63 0.98 2.51
C LEU A 70 -28.66 1.94 3.16
N THR A 71 -28.36 3.23 3.26
CA THR A 71 -29.28 4.22 3.84
C THR A 71 -30.32 4.74 2.85
N LYS A 72 -30.04 4.72 1.53
CA LYS A 72 -31.02 5.07 0.48
C LYS A 72 -32.06 3.96 0.26
N GLY A 73 -31.71 2.70 0.50
CA GLY A 73 -32.57 1.53 0.28
C GLY A 73 -33.37 1.05 1.50
N GLY A 74 -33.77 1.94 2.42
CA GLY A 74 -34.38 1.63 3.72
C GLY A 74 -35.28 0.38 3.77
N THR A 75 -34.70 -0.76 4.13
CA THR A 75 -35.35 -1.89 4.79
C THR A 75 -34.26 -2.63 5.55
N ILE A 76 -34.09 -2.26 6.81
CA ILE A 76 -33.48 -3.15 7.79
C ILE A 76 -34.63 -4.09 8.21
N LEU A 77 -34.53 -5.37 7.83
CA LEU A 77 -35.33 -6.44 8.44
C LEU A 77 -34.70 -6.83 9.78
#